data_AF-A0A3S1A4D5-F1
#
_entry.id   AF-A0A3S1A4D5-F1
#
_cell.length_a   1.000
_cell.length_b   1.000
_cell.length_c   1.000
_cell.angle_alpha   90.00
_cell.angle_beta   90.00
_cell.angle_gamma   90.00
#
_symmetry.space_group_name_H-M   'P 1'
#
loop_
_entity.id
_entity.type
_entity.pdbx_description
1 polymer ?
#
loop_
_entity_poly.entity_id
_entity_poly.type
_entity_poly.pdbx_seq_one_letter_code
_entity_poly.pdbx_strand_id
1 'polypeptide(L)'
;MSKWWTFHAILNAPYAVDTFFTISGCLVSYLFLRGVKKAGGLKVAHMVMYYVHRYLRLTPLYALAILVYNGLTPYIEEGPFLAENSDRDVDCKDLWWTNLLYFSNLRSDFRQCIGWSWYLPNDMQFYAVAPLIL
;
A
#
# COMPACT_ATOMS: atom_id res chain seq x y z
N MET A 1 29.82 -21.60 -6.99
CA MET A 1 28.77 -21.66 -8.03
C MET A 1 27.44 -21.37 -7.34
N SER A 2 27.08 -20.09 -7.20
CA SER A 2 25.93 -19.65 -6.40
C SER A 2 24.62 -20.02 -7.10
N LYS A 3 23.65 -20.51 -6.34
CA LYS A 3 22.33 -20.91 -6.85
C LYS A 3 21.47 -19.66 -7.14
N TRP A 4 21.70 -19.01 -8.28
CA TRP A 4 20.94 -17.83 -8.74
C TRP A 4 19.43 -18.08 -8.87
N TRP A 5 19.02 -19.34 -9.00
CA TRP A 5 17.60 -19.74 -9.06
C TRP A 5 16.78 -19.26 -7.84
N THR A 6 17.36 -19.21 -6.63
CA THR A 6 16.60 -18.77 -5.45
C THR A 6 16.25 -17.28 -5.50
N PHE A 7 17.05 -16.47 -6.19
CA PHE A 7 16.80 -15.03 -6.33
C PHE A 7 15.61 -14.73 -7.27
N HIS A 8 15.31 -15.63 -8.21
CA HIS A 8 14.12 -15.49 -9.06
C HIS A 8 12.82 -15.50 -8.26
N ALA A 9 12.76 -16.16 -7.10
CA ALA A 9 11.59 -16.12 -6.24
C ALA A 9 11.33 -14.70 -5.69
N ILE A 10 12.39 -13.96 -5.37
CA ILE A 10 12.31 -12.58 -4.87
C ILE A 10 11.85 -11.64 -5.98
N LEU A 11 12.42 -11.77 -7.18
CA LEU A 11 12.06 -10.94 -8.34
C LEU A 11 10.60 -11.13 -8.78
N ASN A 12 10.03 -12.32 -8.56
CA ASN A 12 8.63 -12.63 -8.87
C ASN A 12 7.66 -12.41 -7.70
N ALA A 13 8.13 -11.85 -6.58
CA ALA A 13 7.27 -11.52 -5.44
C ALA A 13 6.03 -10.66 -5.78
N PRO A 14 6.05 -9.73 -6.76
CA PRO A 14 4.86 -8.94 -7.11
C PRO A 14 3.64 -9.77 -7.51
N TYR A 15 3.81 -10.96 -8.09
CA TYR A 15 2.68 -11.83 -8.47
C TYR A 15 1.94 -12.41 -7.26
N ALA A 16 2.56 -12.46 -6.08
CA ALA A 16 1.89 -12.90 -4.86
C ALA A 16 0.81 -11.89 -4.39
N VAL A 17 0.87 -10.64 -4.87
CA VAL A 17 -0.05 -9.56 -4.47
C VAL A 17 -1.48 -9.85 -4.91
N ASP A 18 -1.70 -10.54 -6.03
CA ASP A 18 -3.05 -10.88 -6.51
C ASP A 18 -3.79 -11.82 -5.54
N THR A 19 -3.04 -12.77 -4.98
CA THR A 19 -3.55 -13.67 -3.94
C THR A 19 -3.91 -12.87 -2.68
N PHE A 20 -3.06 -11.93 -2.28
CA PHE A 20 -3.31 -11.05 -1.15
C PHE A 20 -4.59 -10.21 -1.34
N PHE A 21 -4.81 -9.62 -2.52
CA PHE A 21 -6.02 -8.86 -2.82
C PHE A 21 -7.27 -9.74 -2.75
N THR A 22 -7.21 -10.96 -3.28
CA THR A 22 -8.34 -11.90 -3.27
C THR A 22 -8.75 -12.26 -1.84
N ILE A 23 -7.78 -12.63 -0.99
CA ILE A 23 -8.03 -12.98 0.42
C ILE A 23 -8.55 -11.76 1.20
N SER A 24 -7.94 -10.59 0.98
CA SER A 24 -8.35 -9.34 1.63
C SER A 24 -9.78 -8.94 1.24
N GLY A 25 -10.14 -9.06 -0.04
CA GLY A 25 -11.49 -8.78 -0.54
C GLY A 25 -12.55 -9.71 0.08
N CYS A 26 -12.27 -11.01 0.15
CA CYS A 26 -13.15 -11.99 0.82
C CYS A 26 -13.36 -11.64 2.30
N LEU A 27 -12.29 -11.31 3.02
CA LEU A 27 -12.35 -10.94 4.43
C LEU A 27 -13.16 -9.66 4.65
N VAL A 28 -12.90 -8.62 3.85
CA VAL A 28 -13.61 -7.35 3.90
C VAL A 28 -15.10 -7.56 3.67
N SER A 29 -15.47 -8.34 2.65
CA SER A 29 -16.86 -8.65 2.33
C SER A 29 -17.57 -9.34 3.48
N TYR A 30 -16.95 -10.36 4.06
CA TYR A 30 -17.51 -11.08 5.20
C TYR A 30 -17.70 -10.18 6.43
N LEU A 31 -16.68 -9.39 6.79
CA LEU A 31 -16.74 -8.50 7.94
C LEU A 31 -17.76 -7.38 7.76
N PHE A 32 -17.85 -6.82 6.56
CA PHE A 32 -18.79 -5.75 6.24
C PHE A 32 -20.23 -6.24 6.33
N LEU A 33 -20.59 -7.32 5.63
CA LEU A 33 -21.94 -7.89 5.66
C LEU A 33 -22.35 -8.31 7.07
N ARG A 34 -21.43 -8.91 7.84
CA ARG A 34 -21.66 -9.26 9.25
C ARG A 34 -21.90 -8.02 10.11
N GLY A 35 -21.15 -6.94 9.88
CA GLY A 35 -21.30 -5.66 10.56
C GLY A 35 -22.66 -5.01 10.28
N VAL A 36 -23.05 -4.95 9.00
CA VAL A 36 -24.35 -4.39 8.57
C VAL A 36 -25.52 -5.19 9.15
N LYS A 37 -25.44 -6.53 9.11
CA LYS A 37 -26.47 -7.41 9.70
C LYS A 37 -26.61 -7.19 11.21
N LYS A 38 -25.49 -7.01 11.94
CA LYS A 38 -25.51 -6.74 13.39
C LYS A 38 -26.04 -5.33 13.72
N ALA A 39 -25.77 -4.34 12.87
CA ALA A 39 -26.22 -2.96 13.04
C ALA A 39 -27.69 -2.74 12.67
N GLY A 40 -28.34 -3.74 12.04
CA GLY A 40 -29.73 -3.66 11.57
C GLY A 40 -29.91 -2.80 10.31
N GLY A 41 -28.84 -2.57 9.54
CA GLY A 41 -28.86 -1.75 8.32
C GLY A 41 -27.61 -0.88 8.15
N LEU A 42 -27.54 -0.20 7.00
CA LEU A 42 -26.43 0.71 6.68
C LEU A 42 -26.61 2.05 7.39
N LYS A 43 -25.77 2.34 8.38
CA LYS A 43 -25.72 3.65 9.05
C LYS A 43 -24.50 4.42 8.57
N VAL A 44 -24.68 5.68 8.19
CA VAL A 44 -23.59 6.57 7.72
C VAL A 44 -22.44 6.62 8.74
N ALA A 45 -22.75 6.68 10.04
CA ALA A 45 -21.75 6.67 11.10
C ALA A 45 -20.87 5.40 11.10
N HIS A 46 -21.45 4.22 10.80
CA HIS A 46 -20.69 2.97 10.72
C HIS A 46 -19.78 2.96 9.48
N MET A 47 -20.24 3.56 8.38
CA MET A 47 -19.46 3.68 7.14
C MET A 47 -18.27 4.64 7.31
N VAL A 48 -18.46 5.78 7.98
CA VAL A 48 -17.35 6.69 8.31
C VAL A 48 -16.36 6.00 9.24
N MET A 49 -16.83 5.32 10.30
CA MET A 49 -15.97 4.59 11.22
C MET A 49 -15.17 3.49 10.51
N TYR A 50 -15.77 2.77 9.57
CA TYR A 50 -15.13 1.75 8.74
C TYR A 50 -13.91 2.30 7.98
N TYR A 51 -14.06 3.44 7.29
CA TYR A 51 -12.95 4.05 6.56
C TYR A 51 -11.88 4.65 7.48
N VAL A 52 -12.30 5.41 8.50
CA VAL A 52 -11.38 6.10 9.41
C VAL A 52 -10.54 5.10 10.21
N HIS A 53 -11.15 4.04 10.73
CA HIS A 53 -10.44 3.04 11.51
C HIS A 53 -9.35 2.35 10.68
N ARG A 54 -9.62 2.01 9.41
CA ARG A 54 -8.62 1.40 8.54
C ARG A 54 -7.48 2.37 8.23
N TYR A 55 -7.81 3.62 7.88
CA TYR A 55 -6.80 4.64 7.58
C TYR A 55 -5.89 4.89 8.78
N LEU A 56 -6.45 5.12 9.98
CA LEU A 56 -5.66 5.34 11.19
C LEU A 56 -4.80 4.13 11.61
N ARG A 57 -5.17 2.91 11.21
CA ARG A 57 -4.38 1.71 11.50
C ARG A 57 -3.16 1.58 10.59
N LEU A 58 -3.31 1.85 9.28
CA LEU A 58 -2.26 1.60 8.28
C LEU A 58 -1.34 2.81 8.07
N THR A 59 -1.90 4.02 8.09
CA THR A 59 -1.17 5.25 7.77
C THR A 59 0.01 5.55 8.71
N PRO A 60 -0.06 5.35 10.04
CA PRO A 60 1.09 5.63 10.92
C PRO A 60 2.30 4.74 10.61
N LEU A 61 2.04 3.45 10.33
CA LEU A 61 3.11 2.52 9.98
C LEU A 61 3.70 2.86 8.62
N TYR A 62 2.85 3.22 7.66
CA TYR A 62 3.32 3.59 6.33
C TYR A 62 4.09 4.93 6.34
N ALA A 63 3.65 5.90 7.13
CA ALA A 63 4.38 7.15 7.37
C ALA A 63 5.77 6.88 7.95
N LEU A 64 5.87 6.00 8.95
CA LEU A 64 7.16 5.60 9.51
C LEU A 64 8.06 4.94 8.47
N ALA A 65 7.50 4.05 7.63
CA ALA A 65 8.25 3.42 6.54
C ALA A 65 8.78 4.46 5.54
N ILE A 66 7.99 5.48 5.19
CA ILE A 66 8.43 6.60 4.33
C ILE A 66 9.54 7.41 4.99
N LEU A 67 9.42 7.71 6.29
CA LEU A 67 10.45 8.45 7.02
C LEU A 67 11.77 7.67 7.09
N VAL A 68 11.71 6.37 7.36
CA VAL A 68 12.89 5.51 7.37
C VAL A 68 13.49 5.39 5.96
N TYR A 69 12.65 5.18 4.95
CA TYR A 69 13.09 5.01 3.57
C TYR A 69 13.73 6.27 2.98
N ASN A 70 13.21 7.46 3.29
CA ASN A 70 13.76 8.71 2.79
C ASN A 70 14.90 9.24 3.70
N GLY A 71 14.78 9.05 5.01
CA GLY A 71 15.68 9.67 5.98
C GLY A 71 16.87 8.81 6.39
N LEU A 72 16.74 7.48 6.47
CA LEU A 72 17.77 6.59 7.00
C LEU A 72 18.50 5.81 5.90
N THR A 73 17.76 5.34 4.90
CA THR A 73 18.29 4.54 3.81
C THR A 73 19.47 5.17 3.06
N PRO A 74 19.53 6.49 2.79
CA PRO A 74 20.69 7.13 2.16
C PRO A 74 22.00 7.00 2.96
N TYR A 75 21.91 6.75 4.27
CA TYR A 75 23.07 6.61 5.15
C TYR A 75 23.49 5.16 5.40
N ILE A 76 22.62 4.19 5.06
CA ILE A 76 22.84 2.76 5.30
C ILE A 76 23.13 2.00 4.00
N GLU A 77 22.55 2.44 2.88
CA GLU A 77 22.79 1.78 1.60
C GLU A 77 24.19 2.10 1.08
N GLU A 78 25.02 1.07 0.94
CA GLU A 78 26.28 1.10 0.20
C GLU A 78 26.22 0.01 -0.88
N GLY A 79 26.30 0.38 -2.16
CA GLY A 79 26.26 -0.59 -3.24
C GLY A 79 26.05 -0.02 -4.65
N PRO A 80 26.19 -0.86 -5.70
CA PRO A 80 26.13 -0.44 -7.10
C PRO A 80 24.74 0.06 -7.56
N PHE A 81 23.68 -0.23 -6.79
CA PHE A 81 22.32 0.25 -7.05
C PHE A 81 22.07 1.69 -6.55
N LEU A 82 23.07 2.36 -5.98
CA LEU A 82 22.94 3.75 -5.53
C LEU A 82 22.57 4.73 -6.67
N ALA A 83 23.04 4.47 -7.90
CA ALA A 83 22.79 5.36 -9.04
C ALA A 83 21.30 5.37 -9.45
N GLU A 84 20.62 4.22 -9.34
CA GLU A 84 19.17 4.08 -9.56
C GLU A 84 18.35 4.80 -8.48
N ASN A 85 18.96 5.05 -7.31
CA ASN A 85 18.33 5.77 -6.20
C ASN A 85 18.48 7.30 -6.28
N SER A 86 19.12 7.84 -7.32
CA SER A 86 19.19 9.30 -7.50
C SER A 86 17.82 9.91 -7.83
N ASP A 87 17.01 9.19 -8.62
CA ASP A 87 15.60 9.57 -8.89
C ASP A 87 14.71 9.41 -7.64
N ARG A 88 15.05 8.49 -6.73
CA ARG A 88 14.34 8.28 -5.46
C ARG A 88 14.31 9.54 -4.60
N ASP A 89 15.44 10.25 -4.48
CA ASP A 89 15.55 11.44 -3.62
C ASP A 89 14.84 12.65 -4.24
N VAL A 90 14.72 12.71 -5.58
CA VAL A 90 13.97 13.73 -6.31
C VAL A 90 12.47 13.45 -6.22
N ASP A 91 12.05 12.24 -6.55
CA ASP A 91 10.65 11.85 -6.54
C ASP A 91 10.07 11.83 -5.12
N CYS A 92 10.82 11.38 -4.11
CA CYS A 92 10.29 11.31 -2.77
C CYS A 92 10.09 12.69 -2.11
N LYS A 93 10.91 13.70 -2.44
CA LYS A 93 10.71 15.08 -1.93
C LYS A 93 9.39 15.70 -2.36
N ASP A 94 8.95 15.42 -3.59
CA ASP A 94 7.73 16.00 -4.15
C ASP A 94 6.50 15.09 -4.03
N LEU A 95 6.70 13.76 -3.88
CA LEU A 95 5.63 12.76 -3.96
C LEU A 95 5.40 11.96 -2.67
N TRP A 96 6.08 12.23 -1.56
CA TRP A 96 5.84 11.52 -0.29
C TRP A 96 4.37 11.58 0.16
N TRP A 97 3.70 12.71 -0.06
CA TRP A 97 2.31 12.92 0.34
C TRP A 97 1.32 12.13 -0.52
N THR A 98 1.64 11.87 -1.79
CA THR A 98 0.76 11.07 -2.68
C THR A 98 0.74 9.62 -2.23
N ASN A 99 1.87 9.10 -1.76
CA ASN A 99 1.96 7.80 -1.12
C ASN A 99 1.14 7.78 0.17
N LEU A 100 1.30 8.77 1.06
CA LEU A 100 0.58 8.83 2.34
C LEU A 100 -0.95 8.90 2.18
N LEU A 101 -1.41 9.61 1.15
CA LEU A 101 -2.84 9.71 0.80
C LEU A 101 -3.34 8.55 -0.09
N TYR A 102 -2.49 7.57 -0.42
CA TYR A 102 -2.83 6.42 -1.27
C TYR A 102 -3.29 6.80 -2.69
N PHE A 103 -2.78 7.92 -3.22
CA PHE A 103 -3.11 8.46 -4.55
C PHE A 103 -2.02 8.22 -5.61
N SER A 104 -0.88 7.64 -5.24
CA SER A 104 0.28 7.53 -6.14
C SER A 104 0.01 6.71 -7.42
N ASN A 105 -0.85 5.69 -7.37
CA ASN A 105 -1.20 4.88 -8.55
C ASN A 105 -2.06 5.65 -9.58
N LEU A 106 -2.81 6.67 -9.15
CA LEU A 106 -3.72 7.43 -10.01
C LEU A 106 -3.03 8.53 -10.81
N ARG A 107 -1.73 8.72 -10.63
CA ARG A 107 -0.96 9.70 -11.41
C ARG A 107 -0.54 9.12 -12.76
N SER A 108 -0.57 9.97 -13.78
CA SER A 108 -0.20 9.60 -15.15
C SER A 108 1.27 9.21 -15.32
N ASP A 109 2.15 9.62 -14.41
CA ASP A 109 3.58 9.36 -14.48
C ASP A 109 4.03 8.15 -13.67
N PHE A 110 3.13 7.48 -12.93
CA PHE A 110 3.41 6.30 -12.09
C PHE A 110 4.59 6.46 -11.11
N ARG A 111 5.07 7.68 -10.90
CA ARG A 111 6.16 8.01 -9.98
C ARG A 111 5.64 7.96 -8.56
N GLN A 112 6.42 7.31 -7.70
CA GLN A 112 6.08 7.13 -6.29
C GLN A 112 7.37 7.09 -5.46
N CYS A 113 7.32 7.63 -4.24
CA CYS A 113 8.49 7.65 -3.35
C CYS A 113 9.00 6.23 -3.06
N ILE A 114 8.10 5.29 -2.77
CA ILE A 114 8.41 3.90 -2.43
C ILE A 114 7.82 2.98 -3.51
N GLY A 115 8.62 2.56 -4.48
CA GLY A 115 8.17 1.75 -5.62
C GLY A 115 7.51 0.42 -5.22
N TRP A 116 8.05 -0.27 -4.23
CA TRP A 116 7.58 -1.60 -3.81
C TRP A 116 6.29 -1.56 -2.98
N SER A 117 5.85 -0.40 -2.51
CA SER A 117 4.60 -0.24 -1.76
C SER A 117 3.40 0.14 -2.65
N TRP A 118 3.53 0.04 -3.97
CA TRP A 118 2.48 0.31 -4.96
C TRP A 118 1.14 -0.39 -4.69
N TYR A 119 1.18 -1.56 -4.04
CA TYR A 119 0.01 -2.35 -3.73
C TYR A 119 -0.84 -1.77 -2.57
N LEU A 120 -0.25 -0.95 -1.69
CA LEU A 120 -0.96 -0.29 -0.59
C LEU A 120 -2.02 0.71 -1.09
N PRO A 121 -1.68 1.62 -2.03
CA PRO A 121 -2.68 2.44 -2.72
C PRO A 121 -3.85 1.66 -3.29
N ASN A 122 -3.57 0.55 -3.99
CA ASN A 122 -4.61 -0.27 -4.61
C ASN A 122 -5.52 -0.93 -3.56
N ASP A 123 -4.93 -1.46 -2.49
CA ASP A 123 -5.68 -2.09 -1.39
C ASP A 123 -6.65 -1.11 -0.70
N MET A 124 -6.23 0.14 -0.50
CA MET A 124 -7.12 1.18 0.04
C MET A 124 -8.23 1.57 -0.94
N GLN A 125 -7.94 1.65 -2.23
CA GLN A 125 -8.93 1.97 -3.26
C GLN A 125 -9.97 0.85 -3.39
N PHE A 126 -9.54 -0.42 -3.42
CA PHE A 126 -10.46 -1.55 -3.41
C PHE A 126 -11.33 -1.57 -2.16
N TYR A 127 -10.78 -1.22 -1.00
CA TYR A 127 -11.57 -1.08 0.23
C TYR A 127 -12.59 0.06 0.18
N ALA A 128 -12.23 1.17 -0.45
CA ALA A 128 -13.11 2.32 -0.64
C ALA A 128 -14.29 1.97 -1.56
N VAL A 129 -14.05 1.16 -2.59
CA VAL A 129 -15.08 0.76 -3.57
C VAL A 129 -15.91 -0.43 -3.07
N ALA A 130 -15.38 -1.28 -2.20
CA ALA A 130 -16.06 -2.52 -1.76
C ALA A 130 -17.51 -2.32 -1.27
N PRO A 131 -17.84 -1.33 -0.41
CA PRO A 131 -19.21 -1.09 0.04
C PRO A 131 -20.19 -0.63 -1.05
N LEU A 132 -19.71 -0.20 -2.21
CA LEU A 132 -20.56 0.15 -3.36
C LEU A 132 -21.02 -1.10 -4.14
N ILE A 133 -20.30 -2.21 -3.98
CA ILE A 133 -20.54 -3.46 -4.68
C ILE A 133 -21.27 -4.47 -3.77
N LEU A 134 -21.07 -4.38 -2.45
CA LEU A 134 -21.63 -5.28 -1.41
C LEU A 134 -22.98 -4.82 -0.87
#